data_AF-A0A953YL42-F1
#
_entry.id   AF-A0A953YL42-F1
#
_cell.length_a   1.000
_cell.length_b   1.000
_cell.length_c   1.000
_cell.angle_alpha   90.00
_cell.angle_beta   90.00
_cell.angle_gamma   90.00
#
_symmetry.space_group_name_H-M   'P 1'
#
loop_
_entity.id
_entity.type
_entity.pdbx_description
1 polymer ?
#
loop_
_entity_poly.entity_id
_entity_poly.type
_entity_poly.pdbx_seq_one_letter_code
_entity_poly.pdbx_strand_id
1 'polypeptide(L)'
;IHHTIEDEAIFPLLHGREAGLTAVVERLMAEHLVIHDLLERLEAAAVDTLKAPGPDSFARLRAAFETLERAIQSHFGYEQEELEEALGYFDVPL
;
A
#
# COMPACT_ATOMS: atom_id res chain seq x y z
N ILE A 1 3.82 8.77 -3.33
CA ILE A 1 3.01 9.73 -4.12
C ILE A 1 1.57 9.22 -4.23
N HIS A 2 1.33 8.00 -4.74
CA HIS A 2 -0.01 7.38 -4.81
C HIS A 2 -0.73 7.31 -3.44
N HIS A 3 -0.26 6.51 -2.46
CA HIS A 3 -0.92 6.41 -1.14
C HIS A 3 -1.09 7.74 -0.39
N THR A 4 -0.16 8.68 -0.56
CA THR A 4 -0.26 10.03 0.06
C THR A 4 -1.44 10.82 -0.51
N ILE A 5 -1.71 10.72 -1.82
CA ILE A 5 -2.83 11.40 -2.46
C ILE A 5 -4.14 10.72 -2.06
N GLU A 6 -4.18 9.39 -1.97
CA GLU A 6 -5.36 8.71 -1.45
C GLU A 6 -5.70 9.15 -0.02
N ASP A 7 -4.74 9.06 0.89
CA ASP A 7 -4.94 9.36 2.31
C ASP A 7 -5.38 10.81 2.55
N GLU A 8 -4.77 11.77 1.84
CA GLU A 8 -5.00 13.19 2.08
C GLU A 8 -6.17 13.78 1.27
N ALA A 9 -6.53 13.18 0.14
CA ALA A 9 -7.48 13.79 -0.81
C ALA A 9 -8.65 12.88 -1.21
N ILE A 10 -8.44 11.60 -1.53
CA ILE A 10 -9.50 10.73 -2.07
C ILE A 10 -10.30 10.06 -0.95
N PHE A 11 -9.63 9.40 -0.01
CA PHE A 11 -10.27 8.69 1.09
C PHE A 11 -11.16 9.58 1.97
N PRO A 12 -10.77 10.82 2.31
CA PRO A 12 -11.66 11.74 3.03
C PRO A 12 -12.96 12.08 2.28
N LEU A 13 -12.96 12.02 0.94
CA LEU A 13 -14.16 12.27 0.14
C LEU A 13 -15.12 11.09 0.14
N LEU A 14 -14.62 9.86 0.31
CA LEU A 14 -15.40 8.62 0.30
C LEU A 14 -15.87 8.20 1.70
N HIS A 15 -15.06 8.50 2.73
CA HIS A 15 -15.33 8.16 4.11
C HIS A 15 -16.64 8.81 4.60
N GLY A 16 -17.52 8.01 5.23
CA GLY A 16 -18.80 8.49 5.77
C GLY A 16 -19.92 8.73 4.75
N ARG A 17 -19.70 8.47 3.44
CA ARG A 17 -20.79 8.53 2.43
C ARG A 17 -21.74 7.34 2.52
N GLU A 18 -21.20 6.16 2.82
CA GLU A 18 -21.95 4.93 3.10
C GLU A 18 -21.19 4.09 4.13
N ALA A 19 -21.94 3.29 4.92
CA ALA A 19 -21.34 2.42 5.92
C ALA A 19 -20.36 1.39 5.32
N GLY A 20 -20.65 0.86 4.12
CA GLY A 20 -19.75 -0.06 3.41
C GLY A 20 -18.42 0.59 3.04
N LEU A 21 -18.47 1.78 2.42
CA LEU A 21 -17.27 2.54 2.01
C LEU A 21 -16.40 2.97 3.18
N THR A 22 -17.00 3.25 4.33
CA THR A 22 -16.25 3.61 5.54
C THR A 22 -15.31 2.48 5.95
N ALA A 23 -15.80 1.24 5.98
CA ALA A 23 -15.00 0.07 6.34
C ALA A 23 -13.90 -0.23 5.29
N VAL A 24 -14.20 -0.04 4.00
CA VAL A 24 -13.21 -0.17 2.91
C VAL A 24 -12.08 0.83 3.10
N VAL A 25 -12.40 2.12 3.28
CA VAL A 25 -11.41 3.19 3.46
C VAL A 25 -10.54 2.96 4.70
N GLU A 26 -11.16 2.59 5.83
CA GLU A 26 -10.41 2.29 7.06
C GLU A 26 -9.42 1.14 6.87
N ARG A 27 -9.82 0.11 6.11
CA ARG A 27 -8.94 -1.00 5.77
C ARG A 27 -7.79 -0.54 4.86
N LEU A 28 -8.06 0.23 3.81
CA LEU A 28 -7.02 0.73 2.90
C LEU A 28 -5.97 1.59 3.63
N MET A 29 -6.42 2.48 4.52
CA MET A 29 -5.52 3.27 5.37
C MET A 29 -4.67 2.38 6.29
N ALA A 30 -5.24 1.31 6.85
CA ALA A 30 -4.47 0.36 7.65
C ALA A 30 -3.45 -0.42 6.81
N GLU A 31 -3.81 -0.81 5.58
CA GLU A 31 -2.89 -1.46 4.63
C GLU A 31 -1.73 -0.53 4.22
N HIS A 32 -1.96 0.78 4.08
CA HIS A 32 -0.89 1.76 3.83
C HIS A 32 0.18 1.76 4.94
N LEU A 33 -0.22 1.64 6.21
CA LEU A 33 0.73 1.55 7.32
C LEU A 33 1.57 0.27 7.26
N VAL A 34 0.97 -0.84 6.86
CA VAL A 34 1.69 -2.11 6.67
C VAL A 34 2.69 -1.98 5.52
N ILE A 35 2.29 -1.39 4.40
CA ILE A 35 3.19 -1.17 3.25
C ILE A 35 4.35 -0.25 3.64
N HIS A 36 4.10 0.76 4.47
CA HIS A 36 5.16 1.63 5.00
C HIS A 36 6.22 0.85 5.81
N ASP A 37 5.80 0.00 6.76
CA ASP A 37 6.73 -0.87 7.51
C ASP A 37 7.49 -1.85 6.59
N LEU A 38 6.85 -2.38 5.54
CA LEU A 38 7.54 -3.22 4.56
C LEU A 38 8.59 -2.46 3.74
N LEU A 39 8.34 -1.19 3.41
CA LEU A 39 9.32 -0.31 2.75
C LEU A 39 10.53 -0.06 3.66
N GLU A 40 10.31 0.25 4.94
CA GLU A 40 11.40 0.44 5.91
C GLU A 40 12.27 -0.83 6.06
N ARG A 41 11.64 -2.01 6.06
CA ARG A 41 12.36 -3.30 6.09
C ARG A 41 13.16 -3.55 4.82
N LEU A 42 12.60 -3.20 3.65
CA LEU A 42 13.31 -3.30 2.38
C LEU A 42 14.54 -2.36 2.37
N GLU A 43 14.38 -1.13 2.84
CA GLU A 43 15.47 -0.17 2.98
C GLU A 43 16.57 -0.72 3.91
N ALA A 44 16.21 -1.21 5.09
CA ALA A 44 17.17 -1.79 6.02
C ALA A 44 17.95 -2.96 5.40
N ALA A 45 17.27 -3.87 4.70
CA ALA A 45 17.90 -4.99 4.00
C ALA A 45 18.84 -4.54 2.87
N ALA A 46 18.48 -3.45 2.16
CA ALA A 46 19.31 -2.86 1.12
C ALA A 46 20.57 -2.22 1.72
N VAL A 47 20.43 -1.46 2.81
CA VAL A 47 21.55 -0.85 3.55
C VAL A 47 22.50 -1.93 4.08
N ASP A 48 21.98 -3.01 4.64
CA ASP A 48 22.81 -4.13 5.13
C ASP A 48 23.54 -4.83 3.99
N THR A 49 22.89 -5.01 2.83
CA THR A 49 23.52 -5.57 1.63
C THR A 49 24.64 -4.67 1.10
N LEU A 50 24.48 -3.34 1.15
CA LEU A 50 25.54 -2.40 0.77
C LEU A 50 26.74 -2.45 1.72
N LYS A 51 26.50 -2.62 3.03
CA LYS A 51 27.56 -2.72 4.05
C LYS A 51 28.35 -4.03 3.96
N ALA A 52 27.67 -5.14 3.67
CA ALA A 52 28.27 -6.47 3.67
C ALA A 52 27.66 -7.35 2.55
N PRO A 53 28.05 -7.12 1.29
CA PRO A 53 27.48 -7.84 0.16
C PRO A 53 27.86 -9.32 0.19
N GLY A 54 26.86 -10.19 0.13
CA GLY A 54 27.07 -11.63 0.07
C GLY A 54 25.77 -12.41 -0.16
N PRO A 55 25.84 -13.73 -0.43
CA PRO A 55 24.66 -14.54 -0.75
C PRO A 55 23.51 -14.39 0.25
N ASP A 56 23.82 -14.35 1.55
CA ASP A 56 22.82 -14.21 2.60
C ASP A 56 22.19 -12.82 2.66
N SER A 57 22.96 -11.75 2.41
CA SER A 57 22.41 -10.39 2.40
C SER A 57 21.49 -10.19 1.20
N PHE A 58 21.89 -10.68 0.02
CA PHE A 58 21.06 -10.68 -1.18
C PHE A 58 19.80 -11.53 -1.02
N ALA A 59 19.89 -12.68 -0.34
CA ALA A 59 18.72 -13.51 -0.07
C ALA A 59 17.70 -12.78 0.84
N ARG A 60 18.16 -12.07 1.87
CA ARG A 60 17.30 -11.25 2.74
C ARG A 60 16.68 -10.08 1.97
N LEU A 61 17.47 -9.36 1.18
CA LEU A 61 16.98 -8.27 0.34
C LEU A 61 15.90 -8.74 -0.63
N ARG A 62 16.11 -9.88 -1.31
CA ARG A 62 15.11 -10.48 -2.20
C ARG A 62 13.83 -10.83 -1.42
N ALA A 63 13.94 -11.47 -0.27
CA ALA A 63 12.78 -11.85 0.53
C ALA A 63 11.97 -10.63 1.00
N ALA A 64 12.63 -9.53 1.37
CA ALA A 64 11.97 -8.27 1.71
C ALA A 64 11.23 -7.68 0.49
N PHE A 65 11.88 -7.65 -0.67
CA PHE A 65 11.28 -7.17 -1.92
C PHE A 65 10.05 -8.00 -2.32
N GLU A 66 10.16 -9.33 -2.35
CA GLU A 66 9.05 -10.22 -2.71
C GLU A 66 7.87 -10.09 -1.74
N THR A 67 8.14 -9.77 -0.47
CA THR A 67 7.08 -9.52 0.52
C THR A 67 6.35 -8.22 0.24
N LEU A 68 7.11 -7.14 -0.04
CA LEU A 68 6.53 -5.86 -0.43
C LEU A 68 5.72 -5.97 -1.73
N GLU A 69 6.27 -6.64 -2.74
CA GLU A 69 5.61 -6.84 -4.05
C GLU A 69 4.26 -7.53 -3.89
N ARG A 70 4.19 -8.64 -3.13
CA ARG A 70 2.92 -9.34 -2.86
C ARG A 70 1.92 -8.47 -2.13
N ALA A 71 2.37 -7.68 -1.15
CA ALA A 71 1.50 -6.80 -0.39
C ALA A 71 0.91 -5.70 -1.27
N ILE A 72 1.74 -5.06 -2.10
CA ILE A 72 1.32 -4.02 -3.04
C ILE A 72 0.32 -4.58 -4.06
N GLN A 73 0.60 -5.74 -4.66
CA GLN A 73 -0.31 -6.35 -5.62
C GLN A 73 -1.67 -6.70 -4.99
N SER A 74 -1.66 -7.21 -3.75
CA SER A 74 -2.89 -7.52 -3.02
C SER A 74 -3.67 -6.24 -2.68
N HIS A 75 -2.98 -5.19 -2.26
CA HIS A 75 -3.57 -3.91 -1.90
C HIS A 75 -4.27 -3.25 -3.09
N PHE A 76 -3.56 -3.12 -4.22
CA PHE A 76 -4.14 -2.58 -5.46
C PHE A 76 -5.34 -3.40 -5.96
N GLY A 77 -5.26 -4.73 -5.86
CA GLY A 77 -6.37 -5.59 -6.26
C GLY A 77 -7.62 -5.32 -5.42
N TYR A 78 -7.45 -5.18 -4.10
CA TYR A 78 -8.55 -4.88 -3.19
C TYR A 78 -9.10 -3.46 -3.39
N GLU A 79 -8.23 -2.47 -3.52
CA GLU A 79 -8.62 -1.08 -3.78
C GLU A 79 -9.46 -0.96 -5.07
N GLN A 80 -8.99 -1.58 -6.15
CA GLN A 80 -9.70 -1.55 -7.43
C GLN A 80 -11.07 -2.23 -7.32
N GLU A 81 -11.13 -3.42 -6.74
CA GLU A 81 -12.39 -4.18 -6.60
C GLU A 81 -13.46 -3.41 -5.81
N GLU A 82 -13.05 -2.69 -4.76
CA GLU A 82 -13.99 -2.03 -3.85
C GLU A 82 -14.32 -0.57 -4.23
N LEU A 83 -13.38 0.15 -4.85
CA LEU A 83 -13.55 1.59 -5.11
C LEU A 83 -13.94 1.93 -6.55
N GLU A 84 -13.76 1.05 -7.54
CA GLU A 84 -14.01 1.35 -8.95
C GLU A 84 -15.44 1.87 -9.19
N GLU A 85 -16.45 1.20 -8.62
CA GLU A 85 -17.85 1.63 -8.75
C GLU A 85 -18.14 2.94 -8.00
N ALA A 86 -17.59 3.10 -6.80
CA ALA A 86 -17.83 4.27 -5.96
C ALA A 86 -17.22 5.55 -6.55
N LEU A 87 -16.00 5.47 -7.10
CA LEU A 87 -15.32 6.58 -7.77
C LEU A 87 -16.14 7.06 -8.98
N GLY A 88 -16.66 6.12 -9.78
CA GLY A 88 -17.54 6.43 -10.91
C GLY A 88 -18.89 7.02 -10.49
N TYR A 89 -19.48 6.54 -9.40
CA TYR A 89 -20.75 7.05 -8.87
C TYR A 89 -20.64 8.47 -8.31
N PHE A 90 -19.52 8.79 -7.64
CA PHE A 90 -19.32 10.07 -6.97
C PHE A 90 -18.58 11.13 -7.79
N ASP A 91 -18.26 10.83 -9.06
CA ASP A 91 -17.52 11.72 -9.98
C ASP A 91 -16.20 12.23 -9.37
N VAL A 92 -15.48 11.33 -8.69
CA VAL A 92 -14.17 11.63 -8.11
C VAL A 92 -13.12 11.54 -9.23
N PRO A 93 -12.38 12.63 -9.53
CA PRO A 93 -11.38 12.62 -10.59
C PRO A 93 -10.15 11.76 -10.19
N LEU A 94 -9.66 10.97 -11.15
CA LEU A 94 -8.36 10.28 -11.10
C LEU A 94 -7.21 11.22 -11.46
#